data_AF-A0A6I5P7N3-F1
#
_entry.id   AF-A0A6I5P7N3-F1
#
_cell.length_a   1.000
_cell.length_b   1.000
_cell.length_c   1.000
_cell.angle_alpha   90.00
_cell.angle_beta   90.00
_cell.angle_gamma   90.00
#
_symmetry.space_group_name_H-M   'P 1'
#
loop_
_entity.id
_entity.type
_entity.pdbx_description
1 polymer ?
#
loop_
_entity_poly.entity_id
_entity_poly.type
_entity_poly.pdbx_seq_one_letter_code
_entity_poly.pdbx_strand_id
1 'polypeptide(L)' 'MAERYEQNFGSCDLGDRRLNRRALSIGQSLSANFGKALSSVFESGKALKRAYAFSPMPKPALNN' A
#
# COMPACT_ATOMS: atom_id res chain seq x y z
N MET A 1 -12.16 9.27 16.82
CA MET A 1 -11.42 7.99 16.88
C MET A 1 -10.63 7.87 15.60
N ALA A 2 -9.30 7.94 15.65
CA ALA A 2 -8.49 7.78 14.44
C ALA A 2 -8.72 6.37 13.86
N GLU A 3 -9.02 6.27 12.57
CA GLU A 3 -9.25 4.98 11.92
C GLU A 3 -7.96 4.14 11.97
N ARG A 4 -8.06 2.80 12.08
CA ARG A 4 -6.90 1.91 12.30
C ARG A 4 -5.75 2.12 11.30
N TYR A 5 -6.03 2.53 10.06
CA TYR A 5 -4.99 2.82 9.08
C TYR A 5 -4.20 4.10 9.40
N GLU A 6 -4.79 5.11 10.04
CA GLU A 6 -4.07 6.31 10.41
C GLU A 6 -3.03 6.01 11.50
N GLN A 7 -3.37 5.11 12.44
CA GLN A 7 -2.45 4.67 13.48
C GLN A 7 -1.28 3.86 12.90
N ASN A 8 -1.56 3.02 11.90
CA ASN A 8 -0.56 2.14 11.30
C ASN A 8 0.31 2.84 10.24
N PHE A 9 -0.25 3.78 9.50
CA PHE A 9 0.39 4.37 8.32
C PHE A 9 0.58 5.90 8.39
N GLY A 10 -0.10 6.59 9.31
CA GLY A 10 -0.03 8.05 9.47
C GLY A 10 1.30 8.53 10.06
N SER A 11 1.99 7.66 10.78
CA SER A 11 3.33 7.90 11.35
C SER A 11 4.46 7.27 10.51
N CYS A 12 4.17 6.75 9.31
CA CYS A 12 5.22 6.22 8.44
C CYS A 12 6.26 7.29 8.14
N ASP A 13 7.53 6.98 8.40
CA ASP A 13 8.68 7.80 8.02
C ASP A 13 9.59 7.03 7.06
N LEU A 14 9.23 7.08 5.78
CA LEU A 14 9.98 6.46 4.68
C LEU A 14 11.04 7.41 4.11
N GLY A 15 11.35 8.52 4.78
CA GLY A 15 12.30 9.54 4.32
C GLY A 15 11.81 10.37 3.12
N ASP A 16 10.60 10.11 2.60
CA ASP A 16 9.98 10.87 1.50
C ASP A 16 8.49 11.12 1.80
N ARG A 17 8.10 12.41 1.83
CA ARG A 17 6.74 12.84 2.15
C ARG A 17 5.68 12.27 1.18
N ARG A 18 6.02 12.08 -0.09
CA ARG A 18 5.13 11.50 -1.10
C ARG A 18 4.97 10.00 -0.87
N LEU A 19 6.02 9.31 -0.43
CA LEU A 19 5.94 7.90 -0.03
C LEU A 19 5.08 7.74 1.22
N ASN A 20 5.24 8.59 2.23
CA ASN A 20 4.43 8.55 3.46
C ASN A 20 2.94 8.75 3.16
N ARG A 21 2.60 9.78 2.38
CA ARG A 21 1.22 10.02 1.93
C ARG A 21 0.64 8.84 1.16
N ARG A 22 1.48 8.18 0.35
CA ARG A 22 1.05 7.03 -0.44
C ARG A 22 0.82 5.80 0.44
N ALA A 23 1.68 5.53 1.43
CA ALA A 23 1.48 4.46 2.40
C ALA A 23 0.14 4.64 3.13
N LEU A 24 -0.16 5.86 3.58
CA LEU A 24 -1.43 6.19 4.24
C LEU A 24 -2.64 5.93 3.32
N SER A 25 -2.59 6.42 2.07
CA SER A 25 -3.67 6.22 1.10
C SER A 25 -3.89 4.75 0.76
N ILE A 26 -2.82 3.96 0.60
CA ILE A 26 -2.92 2.51 0.40
C ILE A 26 -3.57 1.85 1.64
N GLY A 27 -3.10 2.18 2.83
CA GLY A 27 -3.63 1.65 4.09
C GLY A 27 -5.12 1.92 4.29
N GLN A 28 -5.58 3.11 3.90
CA GLN A 28 -6.99 3.47 3.90
C GLN A 28 -7.81 2.59 2.95
N SER A 29 -7.38 2.45 1.69
CA SER A 29 -8.09 1.63 0.70
C SER A 29 -8.16 0.15 1.09
N LEU A 30 -7.08 -0.38 1.68
CA LEU A 30 -7.03 -1.76 2.18
C LEU A 30 -7.95 -1.97 3.38
N SER A 31 -7.99 -1.00 4.30
CA SER A 31 -8.87 -1.08 5.48
C SER A 31 -10.34 -1.06 5.09
N ALA A 32 -10.71 -0.21 4.12
CA ALA A 32 -12.08 -0.14 3.61
C ALA A 32 -12.52 -1.38 2.82
N ASN A 33 -11.58 -2.16 2.28
CA ASN A 33 -11.83 -3.32 1.43
C ASN A 33 -11.20 -4.60 1.97
N PHE A 34 -11.10 -4.72 3.30
CA PHE A 34 -10.48 -5.86 3.94
C PHE A 34 -11.07 -7.18 3.43
N GLY A 35 -10.21 -8.17 3.16
CA GLY A 35 -10.59 -9.47 2.62
C GLY A 35 -10.73 -9.53 1.09
N LYS A 36 -10.64 -8.41 0.37
CA LYS A 36 -10.64 -8.41 -1.11
C LYS A 36 -9.21 -8.52 -1.67
N ALA A 37 -9.11 -9.04 -2.89
CA ALA A 37 -7.86 -9.08 -3.64
C ALA A 37 -7.36 -7.66 -3.97
N LEU A 38 -6.04 -7.45 -3.99
CA LEU A 38 -5.43 -6.16 -4.33
C LEU A 38 -5.87 -5.63 -5.70
N SER A 39 -6.03 -6.51 -6.69
CA SER A 39 -6.53 -6.16 -8.02
C SER A 39 -7.98 -5.66 -8.00
N SER A 40 -8.78 -6.09 -7.03
CA SER A 40 -10.15 -5.60 -6.82
C SER A 40 -10.19 -4.30 -6.01
N VAL A 41 -9.16 -4.01 -5.22
CA VAL A 41 -9.04 -2.75 -4.47
C VAL A 41 -8.46 -1.63 -5.35
N PHE A 42 -7.50 -1.95 -6.21
CA PHE A 42 -6.80 -1.00 -7.08
C PHE A 42 -7.04 -1.34 -8.56
N GLU A 43 -8.13 -0.81 -9.10
CA GLU A 43 -8.57 -1.05 -10.49
C GLU A 43 -7.54 -0.57 -11.54
N SER A 44 -6.79 0.50 -11.23
CA SER A 44 -5.73 0.99 -12.10
C SER A 44 -4.44 0.19 -11.92
N GLY A 45 -3.89 -0.33 -13.02
CA GLY A 45 -2.58 -1.00 -13.00
C GLY A 45 -1.45 -0.16 -12.41
N LYS A 46 -1.50 1.17 -12.53
CA LYS A 46 -0.52 2.07 -11.89
C LYS A 46 -0.67 2.09 -10.36
N ALA A 47 -1.90 2.11 -9.86
CA ALA A 47 -2.18 2.08 -8.42
C ALA A 47 -1.84 0.71 -7.83
N LEU A 48 -2.21 -0.36 -8.53
CA LEU A 48 -1.89 -1.74 -8.16
C LEU A 48 -0.38 -1.97 -8.08
N LYS A 49 0.39 -1.56 -9.11
CA LYS A 49 1.86 -1.66 -9.11
C LYS A 49 2.48 -0.89 -7.95
N ARG A 50 1.93 0.28 -7.62
CA ARG A 50 2.39 1.07 -6.48
C ARG A 50 2.09 0.37 -5.16
N ALA A 51 0.91 -0.22 -4.98
CA ALA A 51 0.59 -0.98 -3.78
C ALA A 51 1.55 -2.17 -3.57
N TYR A 52 1.85 -2.91 -4.65
CA TYR A 52 2.83 -3.98 -4.59
C TYR A 52 4.25 -3.51 -4.22
N ALA A 53 4.63 -2.28 -4.54
CA ALA A 53 5.94 -1.74 -4.14
C ALA A 53 6.10 -1.55 -2.62
N PHE A 54 5.00 -1.51 -1.86
CA PHE A 54 4.99 -1.46 -0.40
C PHE A 54 4.82 -2.86 0.22
N SER A 55 4.68 -3.90 -0.59
CA SER A 55 4.65 -5.27 -0.12
C SER A 55 6.08 -5.75 0.14
N PRO A 56 6.36 -6.48 1.24
CA PRO A 56 7.67 -7.06 1.50
C PRO A 56 8.02 -8.22 0.55
N MET A 57 7.20 -8.49 -0.48
CA MET A 57 7.47 -9.56 -1.42
C MET A 57 8.79 -9.30 -2.17
N PRO A 58 9.79 -10.17 -2.03
CA PRO A 58 11.01 -10.05 -2.81
C PRO A 58 10.67 -10.17 -4.28
N LYS A 59 11.31 -9.34 -5.12
CA LYS A 59 11.24 -9.54 -6.57
C LYS A 59 11.82 -10.92 -6.86
N PRO A 60 11.11 -11.81 -7.56
CA PRO A 60 11.67 -13.08 -7.99
C PRO A 60 12.97 -12.79 -8.75
N ALA A 61 14.06 -13.45 -8.37
CA ALA A 61 15.25 -13.47 -9.20
C ALA A 61 14.87 -14.21 -10.49
N LEU A 62 14.83 -13.49 -11.60
CA LEU A 62 14.69 -14.10 -12.92
C LEU A 62 16.08 -14.66 -13.26
N ASN A 63 16.30 -15.90 -12.90
CA ASN A 63 17.48 -16.64 -13.31
C ASN A 63 17.26 -17.01 -14.78
N ASN A 64 18.00 -16.37 -15.69
CA ASN A 64 18.05 -16.74 -17.11
C ASN A 64 19.11 -17.81 -17.34
#